data_AF-A0A8T5RVI5-F1
#
_entry.id   AF-A0A8T5RVI5-F1
#
_cell.length_a   1.000
_cell.length_b   1.000
_cell.length_c   1.000
_cell.angle_alpha   90.00
_cell.angle_beta   90.00
_cell.angle_gamma   90.00
#
_symmetry.space_group_name_H-M   'P 1'
#
loop_
_entity.id
_entity.type
_entity.pdbx_description
1 polymer ?
#
loop_
_entity_poly.entity_id
_entity_poly.type
_entity_poly.pdbx_seq_one_letter_code
_entity_poly.pdbx_strand_id
1 'polypeptide(L)'
;MDWRDIVDNIYLWYNEFIDWYLVQPIYGQILAIIGIIALLALVVTLIYYIIKGIAYLVYYILKGVYYLLKGIGLLFLKITEGFYHLVSGEKKLKKQPHHDNIQSVISVSNTIVYCSECGKRLSEKMINQMLSQSIVYCVNCGKGLRLIEYQEQSIPTH
;
A
#
# COMPACT_ATOMS: atom_id res chain seq x y z
N MET A 1 -29.14 -0.91 -29.63
CA MET A 1 -28.79 -2.09 -30.42
C MET A 1 -29.73 -3.18 -29.95
N ASP A 2 -30.66 -3.58 -30.79
CA ASP A 2 -31.73 -4.48 -30.38
C ASP A 2 -31.15 -5.89 -30.20
N TRP A 3 -31.42 -6.50 -29.05
CA TRP A 3 -30.91 -7.84 -28.76
C TRP A 3 -31.50 -8.88 -29.70
N ARG A 4 -32.70 -8.63 -30.21
CA ARG A 4 -33.38 -9.49 -31.17
C ARG A 4 -32.62 -9.56 -32.50
N ASP A 5 -32.26 -8.41 -33.06
CA ASP A 5 -31.50 -8.32 -34.31
C ASP A 5 -30.16 -9.05 -34.24
N ILE A 6 -29.47 -8.99 -33.09
CA ILE A 6 -28.20 -9.70 -32.89
C ILE A 6 -28.43 -11.21 -32.90
N VAL A 7 -29.44 -11.69 -32.17
CA VAL A 7 -29.74 -13.13 -32.07
C VAL A 7 -30.18 -13.68 -33.42
N ASP A 8 -31.01 -12.95 -34.15
CA ASP A 8 -31.50 -13.35 -35.47
C ASP A 8 -30.35 -13.44 -36.48
N ASN A 9 -29.42 -12.48 -36.43
CA ASN A 9 -28.22 -12.50 -37.28
C ASN A 9 -27.28 -13.67 -36.93
N ILE A 10 -27.11 -13.97 -35.63
CA ILE A 10 -26.33 -15.13 -35.18
C ILE A 10 -27.00 -16.43 -35.65
N TYR A 11 -28.32 -16.53 -35.60
CA TYR A 11 -29.06 -17.71 -36.02
C TYR A 11 -28.93 -17.95 -37.53
N LEU A 12 -29.03 -16.90 -38.35
CA LEU A 12 -28.79 -16.98 -39.79
C LEU A 12 -27.37 -17.48 -40.09
N TRP A 13 -26.37 -16.86 -39.45
CA TRP A 13 -24.97 -17.25 -39.63
C TRP A 13 -24.71 -18.69 -39.15
N TYR A 14 -25.32 -19.09 -38.03
CA TYR A 14 -25.19 -20.44 -37.49
C TYR A 14 -25.71 -21.48 -38.47
N ASN A 15 -26.89 -21.28 -39.05
CA ASN A 15 -27.46 -22.23 -40.01
C ASN A 15 -26.57 -22.37 -41.25
N GLU A 16 -26.10 -21.26 -41.82
CA GLU A 16 -25.20 -21.29 -42.98
C GLU A 16 -23.84 -21.93 -42.65
N PHE A 17 -23.33 -21.72 -41.44
CA PHE A 17 -22.14 -22.40 -40.96
C PHE A 17 -22.34 -23.92 -40.85
N ILE A 18 -23.48 -24.37 -40.32
CA ILE A 18 -23.78 -25.81 -40.19
C ILE A 18 -23.88 -26.47 -41.58
N ASP A 19 -24.55 -25.83 -42.53
CA ASP A 19 -24.64 -26.33 -43.90
C ASP A 19 -23.25 -26.45 -44.54
N TRP A 20 -22.41 -25.40 -44.41
CA TRP A 20 -21.03 -25.43 -44.88
C TRP A 20 -20.20 -26.54 -44.20
N TYR A 21 -20.36 -26.70 -42.88
CA TYR A 21 -19.63 -27.67 -42.06
C TYR A 21 -19.98 -29.11 -42.41
N LEU A 22 -21.26 -29.41 -42.68
CA LEU A 22 -21.72 -30.75 -43.04
C LEU A 22 -21.20 -31.21 -44.41
N VAL A 23 -20.95 -30.28 -45.34
CA VAL A 23 -20.37 -30.59 -46.66
C VAL A 23 -18.86 -30.86 -46.59
N GLN A 24 -18.19 -30.44 -45.52
CA GLN A 24 -16.74 -30.66 -45.38
C GLN A 24 -16.40 -32.15 -45.18
N PRO A 25 -15.26 -32.60 -45.72
CA PRO A 25 -14.73 -33.92 -45.41
C PRO A 25 -14.37 -34.05 -43.92
N ILE A 26 -14.27 -35.30 -43.43
CA ILE A 26 -14.08 -35.63 -42.00
C ILE A 26 -12.92 -34.87 -41.35
N TYR A 27 -11.80 -34.70 -42.04
CA TYR A 27 -10.66 -33.92 -41.53
C TYR A 27 -10.96 -32.43 -41.37
N GLY A 28 -11.75 -31.85 -42.28
CA GLY A 28 -12.18 -30.45 -42.19
C GLY A 28 -13.13 -30.21 -41.01
N GLN A 29 -14.05 -31.15 -40.79
CA GLN A 29 -14.95 -31.12 -39.63
C GLN A 29 -14.19 -31.13 -38.30
N ILE A 30 -13.23 -32.06 -38.15
CA ILE A 30 -12.41 -32.16 -36.93
C ILE A 30 -11.59 -30.86 -36.71
N LEU A 31 -10.97 -30.32 -37.76
CA LEU A 31 -10.20 -29.08 -37.66
C LEU A 31 -11.08 -27.87 -37.29
N ALA A 32 -12.29 -27.78 -37.85
CA ALA A 32 -13.21 -26.70 -37.52
C ALA A 32 -13.67 -26.75 -36.05
N ILE A 33 -13.97 -27.94 -35.51
CA ILE A 33 -14.28 -28.11 -34.08
C ILE A 33 -13.11 -27.66 -33.21
N ILE A 34 -11.89 -28.12 -33.50
CA ILE A 34 -10.70 -27.74 -32.74
C ILE A 34 -10.49 -26.23 -32.79
N GLY A 35 -10.67 -25.61 -33.97
CA GLY A 35 -10.58 -24.16 -34.16
C GLY A 35 -11.58 -23.40 -33.29
N ILE A 36 -12.85 -23.83 -33.23
CA ILE A 36 -13.87 -23.22 -32.39
C ILE A 36 -13.50 -23.34 -30.90
N ILE A 37 -13.06 -24.51 -30.46
CA ILE A 37 -12.64 -24.72 -29.06
C ILE A 37 -11.45 -23.82 -28.71
N ALA A 38 -10.45 -23.73 -29.59
CA ALA A 38 -9.30 -22.86 -29.40
C ALA A 38 -9.72 -21.39 -29.33
N LEU A 39 -10.65 -20.96 -30.19
CA LEU A 39 -11.18 -19.60 -30.19
C LEU A 39 -11.96 -19.29 -28.90
N LEU A 40 -12.78 -20.24 -28.42
CA LEU A 40 -13.48 -20.10 -27.14
C LEU A 40 -12.51 -19.97 -25.97
N ALA A 41 -11.46 -20.79 -25.94
CA ALA A 41 -10.41 -20.68 -24.91
C ALA A 41 -9.70 -19.31 -24.95
N LEU A 42 -9.43 -18.78 -26.16
CA LEU A 42 -8.87 -17.44 -26.33
C LEU A 42 -9.82 -16.37 -25.78
N VAL A 43 -11.10 -16.41 -26.14
CA VAL A 43 -12.09 -15.42 -25.64
C VAL A 43 -12.18 -15.45 -24.11
N VAL A 44 -12.22 -16.64 -23.49
CA VAL A 44 -12.27 -16.78 -22.04
C VAL A 44 -11.01 -16.21 -21.38
N THR A 45 -9.83 -16.54 -21.91
CA THR A 45 -8.56 -16.01 -21.39
C THR A 45 -8.49 -14.49 -21.55
N LEU A 46 -8.92 -13.95 -22.69
CA LEU A 46 -8.98 -12.50 -22.93
C LEU A 46 -9.89 -11.80 -21.90
N ILE A 47 -11.10 -12.31 -21.66
CA ILE A 47 -12.02 -11.76 -20.67
C ILE A 47 -11.39 -11.79 -19.27
N TYR A 48 -10.76 -12.90 -18.90
CA TYR A 48 -10.05 -13.01 -17.61
C TYR A 48 -8.98 -11.92 -17.46
N TYR A 49 -8.17 -11.68 -18.49
CA TYR A 49 -7.13 -10.64 -18.45
C TYR A 49 -7.72 -9.22 -18.44
N ILE A 50 -8.82 -8.97 -19.15
CA ILE A 50 -9.50 -7.67 -19.12
C ILE A 50 -10.02 -7.38 -17.70
N ILE A 51 -10.72 -8.33 -17.08
CA ILE A 51 -11.23 -8.16 -15.71
C ILE A 51 -10.09 -7.95 -14.72
N LYS A 52 -9.01 -8.75 -14.82
CA LYS A 52 -7.81 -8.59 -14.01
C LYS A 52 -7.19 -7.20 -14.22
N GLY A 53 -7.10 -6.74 -15.47
CA GLY A 53 -6.59 -5.41 -15.82
C GLY A 53 -7.41 -4.29 -15.20
N ILE A 54 -8.75 -4.37 -15.30
CA ILE A 54 -9.67 -3.39 -14.69
C ILE A 54 -9.51 -3.37 -13.17
N ALA A 55 -9.47 -4.53 -12.52
CA ALA A 55 -9.28 -4.61 -11.07
C ALA A 55 -7.96 -3.96 -10.62
N TYR A 56 -6.87 -4.23 -11.34
CA TYR A 56 -5.59 -3.57 -11.09
C TYR A 56 -5.65 -2.06 -11.31
N LEU A 57 -6.31 -1.61 -12.39
CA LEU A 57 -6.44 -0.20 -12.71
C LEU A 57 -7.22 0.56 -11.62
N VAL A 58 -8.35 0.00 -11.16
CA VAL A 58 -9.12 0.57 -10.04
C VAL A 58 -8.29 0.60 -8.76
N TYR A 59 -7.57 -0.48 -8.43
CA TYR A 59 -6.69 -0.52 -7.28
C TYR A 59 -5.63 0.60 -7.31
N TYR A 60 -5.00 0.81 -8.47
CA TYR A 60 -3.99 1.86 -8.64
C TYR A 60 -4.59 3.27 -8.58
N ILE A 61 -5.78 3.50 -9.14
CA ILE A 61 -6.48 4.79 -9.03
C ILE A 61 -6.79 5.09 -7.58
N LEU A 62 -7.39 4.15 -6.84
CA LEU A 62 -7.70 4.33 -5.42
C LEU A 62 -6.45 4.60 -4.59
N LYS A 63 -5.38 3.85 -4.85
CA LYS A 63 -4.08 4.06 -4.21
C LYS A 63 -3.54 5.46 -4.52
N GLY A 64 -3.61 5.90 -5.78
CA GLY A 64 -3.18 7.24 -6.21
C GLY A 64 -3.97 8.36 -5.52
N VAL A 65 -5.30 8.24 -5.47
CA VAL A 65 -6.18 9.19 -4.79
C VAL A 65 -5.89 9.23 -3.28
N TYR A 66 -5.68 8.08 -2.64
CA TYR A 66 -5.32 8.02 -1.22
C TYR A 66 -4.01 8.79 -0.92
N TYR A 67 -2.97 8.61 -1.75
CA TYR A 67 -1.72 9.34 -1.59
C TYR A 67 -1.86 10.84 -1.89
N LEU A 68 -2.68 11.22 -2.87
CA LEU A 68 -2.97 12.64 -3.17
C LEU A 68 -3.69 13.32 -2.00
N LEU A 69 -4.74 12.71 -1.45
CA LEU A 69 -5.44 13.26 -0.27
C LEU A 69 -4.49 13.40 0.91
N LYS A 70 -3.65 12.38 1.16
CA LYS A 70 -2.63 12.43 2.22
C LYS A 70 -1.64 13.58 2.01
N GLY A 71 -1.25 13.85 0.76
CA GLY A 71 -0.39 14.97 0.39
C GLY A 71 -1.04 16.33 0.62
N ILE A 72 -2.29 16.53 0.17
CA ILE A 72 -3.05 17.76 0.39
C ILE A 72 -3.25 18.01 1.89
N GLY A 73 -3.59 17.00 2.67
CA GLY A 73 -3.80 17.13 4.11
C GLY A 73 -2.56 17.65 4.84
N LEU A 74 -1.38 17.14 4.49
CA LEU A 74 -0.10 17.62 5.03
C LEU A 74 0.21 19.05 4.62
N LEU A 75 -0.07 19.41 3.36
CA LEU A 75 0.17 20.77 2.86
C LEU A 75 -0.73 21.78 3.59
N PHE A 76 -2.01 21.44 3.76
CA PHE A 76 -2.98 22.30 4.43
C PHE A 76 -2.62 22.51 5.90
N LEU A 77 -2.26 21.44 6.63
CA LEU A 77 -1.81 21.50 8.02
C LEU A 77 -0.59 22.43 8.20
N LYS A 78 0.38 22.35 7.30
CA LYS A 78 1.61 23.15 7.35
C LYS A 78 1.33 24.64 7.11
N ILE A 79 0.37 24.95 6.25
CA ILE A 79 -0.04 26.32 5.97
C ILE A 79 -0.80 26.90 7.16
N THR A 80 -1.74 26.15 7.76
CA THR A 80 -2.45 26.62 8.96
C THR A 80 -1.54 26.82 10.15
N GLU A 81 -0.53 25.97 10.37
CA GLU A 81 0.47 26.19 11.43
C GLU A 81 1.30 27.46 11.21
N GLY A 82 1.66 27.76 9.95
CA GLY A 82 2.32 29.01 9.57
C GLY A 82 1.45 30.26 9.80
N PHE A 83 0.17 30.18 9.46
CA PHE A 83 -0.79 31.25 9.73
C PHE A 83 -1.07 31.43 11.22
N TYR A 84 -1.18 30.34 11.98
CA TYR A 84 -1.35 30.38 13.42
C TYR A 84 -0.16 31.07 14.10
N HIS A 85 1.06 30.79 13.64
CA HIS A 85 2.27 31.45 14.14
C HIS A 85 2.34 32.96 13.82
N LEU A 86 1.74 33.40 12.71
CA LEU A 86 1.69 34.81 12.31
C LEU A 86 0.57 35.57 13.05
N VAL A 87 -0.59 34.96 13.22
CA VAL A 87 -1.75 35.57 13.89
C VAL A 87 -1.64 35.54 15.41
N SER A 88 -1.07 34.48 16.00
CA SER A 88 -0.92 34.36 17.46
C SER A 88 0.06 35.39 18.04
N GLY A 89 0.88 36.04 17.20
CA GLY A 89 1.82 37.07 17.67
C GLY A 89 2.81 36.57 18.72
N GLU A 90 2.93 35.26 18.91
CA GLU A 90 3.82 34.68 19.90
C GLU A 90 5.24 34.72 19.35
N LYS A 91 5.97 35.71 19.85
CA LYS A 91 7.44 35.67 19.90
C LYS A 91 7.80 34.28 20.37
N LYS A 92 8.53 33.51 19.55
CA LYS A 92 9.13 32.25 19.96
C LYS A 92 9.83 32.48 21.29
N LEU A 93 9.20 32.06 22.39
CA LEU A 93 9.96 31.75 23.58
C LEU A 93 10.84 30.60 23.14
N LYS A 94 12.14 30.86 23.03
CA LYS A 94 13.14 29.81 22.97
C LYS A 94 12.78 28.85 24.10
N LYS A 95 12.23 27.68 23.76
CA LYS A 95 12.36 26.51 24.63
C LYS A 95 13.82 26.14 24.58
N GLN A 96 14.61 26.84 25.40
CA GLN A 96 15.81 26.27 25.97
C GLN A 96 15.41 24.97 26.71
N PRO A 97 16.30 23.97 26.71
CA PRO A 97 16.02 22.65 27.22
C PRO A 97 15.84 22.73 28.72
N HIS A 98 14.60 22.66 29.20
CA HIS A 98 14.34 22.43 30.61
C HIS A 98 14.37 20.93 30.86
N HIS A 99 15.41 20.55 31.57
CA HIS A 99 15.56 19.32 32.33
C HIS A 99 14.27 19.08 33.13
N ASP A 100 13.46 18.11 32.72
CA ASP A 100 12.54 17.45 33.63
C ASP A 100 12.73 15.94 33.45
N ASN A 101 13.41 15.40 34.45
CA ASN A 101 13.70 14.00 34.65
C ASN A 101 12.38 13.21 34.71
N ILE A 102 11.99 12.57 33.61
CA ILE A 102 11.17 11.36 33.68
C ILE A 102 12.07 10.21 33.24
N GLN A 103 12.74 9.69 34.25
CA GLN A 103 13.66 8.57 34.22
C GLN A 103 12.84 7.28 34.03
N SER A 104 12.70 6.80 32.79
CA SER A 104 12.22 5.45 32.54
C SER A 104 13.42 4.52 32.38
N VAL A 105 13.78 3.86 33.48
CA VAL A 105 14.74 2.76 33.55
C VAL A 105 14.25 1.61 32.65
N ILE A 106 15.06 1.17 31.69
CA ILE A 106 14.80 -0.03 30.89
C ILE A 106 15.75 -1.12 31.38
N SER A 107 15.25 -2.00 32.26
CA SER A 107 15.88 -3.29 32.52
C SER A 107 15.64 -4.20 31.31
N VAL A 108 16.73 -4.75 30.78
CA VAL A 108 16.74 -5.68 29.65
C VAL A 108 16.30 -7.06 30.16
N SER A 109 15.01 -7.34 30.08
CA SER A 109 14.46 -8.70 29.92
C SER A 109 13.03 -8.61 29.40
N ASN A 110 12.83 -9.02 28.14
CA ASN A 110 11.52 -9.20 27.50
C ASN A 110 10.57 -7.98 27.48
N THR A 111 11.12 -6.77 27.59
CA THR A 111 10.33 -5.54 27.63
C THR A 111 9.95 -5.11 26.23
N ILE A 112 8.64 -5.18 25.94
CA ILE A 112 8.08 -4.63 24.72
C ILE A 112 8.32 -3.12 24.72
N VAL A 113 9.28 -2.65 23.91
CA VAL A 113 9.63 -1.23 23.85
C VAL A 113 8.67 -0.53 22.88
N TYR A 114 8.09 0.59 23.30
CA TYR A 114 7.19 1.41 22.48
C TYR A 114 7.88 2.72 22.11
N CYS A 115 7.58 3.27 20.93
CA CYS A 115 8.03 4.60 20.55
C CYS A 115 7.26 5.66 21.35
N SER A 116 7.95 6.53 22.08
CA SER A 116 7.35 7.62 22.87
C SER A 116 6.53 8.60 22.02
N GLU A 117 6.83 8.71 20.74
CA GLU A 117 6.20 9.67 19.83
C GLU A 117 4.94 9.15 19.16
N CYS A 118 4.88 7.84 18.85
CA CYS A 118 3.75 7.26 18.12
C CYS A 118 3.02 6.13 18.86
N GLY A 119 3.51 5.75 20.05
CA GLY A 119 2.95 4.67 20.87
C GLY A 119 3.01 3.29 20.24
N LYS A 120 3.66 3.13 19.08
CA LYS A 120 3.78 1.84 18.39
C LYS A 120 4.96 1.05 18.92
N ARG A 121 4.77 -0.26 19.01
CA ARG A 121 5.82 -1.23 19.39
C ARG A 121 6.99 -1.16 18.44
N LEU A 122 8.19 -1.07 18.99
CA LEU A 122 9.45 -1.16 18.26
C LEU A 122 9.68 -2.61 17.82
N SER A 123 10.12 -2.77 16.57
CA SER A 123 10.49 -4.08 16.05
C SER A 123 11.82 -4.52 16.66
N GLU A 124 11.99 -5.82 16.90
CA GLU A 124 13.24 -6.41 17.41
C GLU A 124 14.46 -6.03 16.56
N LYS A 125 14.28 -5.90 15.23
CA LYS A 125 15.33 -5.40 14.33
C LYS A 125 15.79 -3.99 14.68
N MET A 126 14.87 -3.11 15.07
CA MET A 126 15.17 -1.74 15.47
C MET A 126 15.86 -1.69 16.83
N ILE A 127 15.45 -2.56 17.77
CA ILE A 127 16.07 -2.68 19.08
C ILE A 127 17.52 -3.18 18.92
N ASN A 128 17.76 -4.18 18.07
CA ASN A 128 19.10 -4.66 17.77
C ASN A 128 19.96 -3.63 17.02
N GLN A 129 19.35 -2.86 16.12
CA GLN A 129 20.03 -1.74 15.47
C GLN A 129 20.33 -0.60 16.44
N MET A 130 19.48 -0.37 17.43
CA MET A 130 19.75 0.61 18.49
C MET A 130 20.97 0.20 19.29
N LEU A 131 21.06 -1.09 19.68
CA LEU A 131 22.18 -1.60 20.47
C LEU A 131 23.53 -1.53 19.72
N SER A 132 23.51 -1.48 18.39
CA SER A 132 24.73 -1.39 17.56
C SER A 132 24.99 0.02 17.00
N GLN A 133 23.97 0.86 16.89
CA GLN A 133 24.04 2.22 16.34
C GLN A 133 23.33 3.17 17.30
N SER A 134 24.04 4.21 17.75
CA SER A 134 23.56 5.15 18.77
C SER A 134 22.27 5.90 18.39
N ILE A 135 21.84 5.85 17.12
CA ILE A 135 20.62 6.50 16.62
C ILE A 135 19.88 5.57 15.65
N VAL A 136 18.61 5.29 15.91
CA VAL A 136 17.71 4.54 15.01
C VAL A 136 16.43 5.32 14.77
N TYR A 137 15.96 5.35 13.52
CA TYR A 137 14.73 6.06 13.17
C TYR A 137 13.51 5.16 13.30
N CYS A 138 12.45 5.68 13.91
CA CYS A 138 11.19 4.97 13.98
C CYS A 138 10.60 4.79 12.58
N VAL A 139 10.31 3.55 12.17
CA VAL A 139 9.68 3.26 10.87
C VAL A 139 8.29 3.90 10.75
N ASN A 140 7.59 4.08 11.87
CA ASN A 140 6.21 4.56 11.87
C ASN A 140 6.08 6.09 11.96
N CYS A 141 7.01 6.80 12.63
CA CYS A 141 6.96 8.26 12.75
C CYS A 141 8.17 9.00 12.17
N GLY A 142 9.20 8.28 11.71
CA GLY A 142 10.41 8.85 11.12
C GLY A 142 11.34 9.56 12.11
N LYS A 143 11.02 9.59 13.41
CA LYS A 143 11.86 10.27 14.41
C LYS A 143 13.05 9.42 14.85
N GLY A 144 14.21 10.06 14.96
CA GLY A 144 15.44 9.47 15.46
C GLY A 144 15.36 9.26 16.96
N LEU A 145 15.48 8.00 17.37
CA LEU A 145 15.55 7.56 18.74
C LEU A 145 17.03 7.31 19.07
N ARG A 146 17.49 7.74 20.23
CA ARG A 146 18.88 7.54 20.67
C ARG A 146 18.92 6.62 21.88
N LEU A 147 19.88 5.71 21.91
CA LEU A 147 20.22 5.02 23.15
C LEU A 147 21.00 6.01 24.03
N ILE A 148 20.52 6.19 25.25
CA ILE A 148 21.28 6.87 26.30
C ILE A 148 21.91 5.74 27.11
N GLU A 149 23.20 5.48 26.87
CA GLU A 149 24.01 4.60 27.70
C GLU A 149 24.22 5.30 29.05
N TYR A 150 23.56 4.81 30.10
CA TYR A 150 23.90 5.20 31.46
C TYR A 150 25.20 4.47 31.84
N GLN A 151 26.34 5.19 31.86
CA GLN A 151 27.45 4.74 32.69
C GLN A 151 27.04 4.91 34.15
N GLU A 152 26.90 3.79 34.86
CA GLU A 152 26.91 3.75 36.32
C GLU A 152 28.21 4.39 36.83
N GLN A 153 28.18 5.67 37.14
CA GLN A 153 29.16 6.25 38.06
C GLN A 153 28.78 5.79 39.46
N SER A 154 29.48 4.76 39.91
CA SER A 154 29.50 4.29 41.28
C SER A 154 29.73 5.46 42.25
N ILE A 155 28.81 5.59 43.20
CA ILE A 155 28.87 6.55 44.30
C ILE A 155 30.00 6.11 45.25
N PRO A 156 31.02 6.94 45.55
CA PRO A 156 31.92 6.67 46.65
C PRO A 156 31.20 6.97 47.97
N THR A 157 30.95 5.93 48.75
CA THR A 157 30.57 6.01 50.17
C THR A 157 31.72 6.57 50.98
N HIS A 158 31.49 7.67 51.70
CA HIS A 158 32.29 8.07 52.85
C HIS A 158 31.38 8.65 53.93
#